data_AF-A0A3M1L8N6-F1
#
_entry.id   AF-A0A3M1L8N6-F1
#
_cell.length_a   1.000
_cell.length_b   1.000
_cell.length_c   1.000
_cell.angle_alpha   90.00
_cell.angle_beta   90.00
_cell.angle_gamma   90.00
#
_symmetry.space_group_name_H-M   'P 1'
#
loop_
_entity.id
_entity.type
_entity.pdbx_description
1 polymer ?
#
loop_
_entity_poly.entity_id
_entity_poly.type
_entity_poly.pdbx_seq_one_letter_code
_entity_poly.pdbx_strand_id
1 'polypeptide(L)' 'MTAVIPAYNEAPRIGETVRRVAAFVDEVIVVDDGSRDDTAEVARRAGARVLRQPVNQGY' A
#
# COMPACT_ATOMS: atom_id res chain seq x y z
N MET A 1 16.26 1.76 -5.72
CA MET A 1 15.56 2.62 -4.75
C MET A 1 14.22 1.98 -4.43
N THR A 2 13.86 1.91 -3.16
CA THR A 2 12.59 1.31 -2.70
C THR A 2 11.77 2.35 -1.95
N ALA A 3 10.48 2.46 -2.25
CA ALA A 3 9.54 3.29 -1.49
C ALA A 3 8.67 2.43 -0.57
N VAL A 4 8.45 2.90 0.66
CA VAL A 4 7.55 2.26 1.63
C VAL A 4 6.38 3.19 1.91
N ILE A 5 5.16 2.69 1.75
CA ILE A 5 3.92 3.45 1.91
C ILE A 5 3.09 2.80 3.03
N PRO A 6 2.94 3.44 4.20
CA PRO A 6 1.97 3.01 5.19
C PRO A 6 0.55 3.29 4.67
N ALA A 7 -0.37 2.36 4.90
CA ALA A 7 -1.75 2.51 4.47
C ALA A 7 -2.72 1.94 5.52
N TYR A 8 -3.82 2.67 5.74
CA TYR A 8 -4.94 2.22 6.56
C TYR A 8 -6.24 2.81 5.99
N ASN A 9 -7.13 1.96 5.49
CA ASN A 9 -8.40 2.34 4.86
C ASN A 9 -8.26 3.39 3.73
N GLU A 10 -7.30 3.16 2.83
CA GLU A 10 -6.95 4.01 1.68
C GLU A 10 -7.32 3.37 0.32
N ALA A 11 -8.27 2.41 0.28
CA ALA A 11 -8.69 1.75 -0.96
C ALA A 11 -9.00 2.73 -2.12
N PRO A 12 -9.63 3.91 -1.90
CA PRO A 12 -9.92 4.84 -2.99
C PRO A 12 -8.70 5.48 -3.64
N ARG A 13 -7.55 5.54 -2.95
CA ARG A 13 -6.38 6.35 -3.35
C ARG A 13 -5.11 5.54 -3.56
N ILE A 14 -4.92 4.47 -2.78
CA ILE A 14 -3.65 3.74 -2.71
C ILE A 14 -3.19 3.25 -4.09
N GLY A 15 -4.12 2.84 -4.95
CA GLY A 15 -3.78 2.35 -6.29
C GLY A 15 -3.16 3.43 -7.19
N GLU A 16 -3.63 4.67 -7.11
CA GLU A 16 -3.04 5.78 -7.86
C GLU A 16 -1.67 6.15 -7.28
N THR A 17 -1.56 6.24 -5.96
CA THR A 17 -0.30 6.52 -5.27
C THR A 17 0.79 5.52 -5.66
N VAL A 18 0.49 4.21 -5.63
CA VAL A 18 1.42 3.15 -6.00
C VAL A 18 1.91 3.34 -7.45
N ARG A 19 1.00 3.56 -8.41
CA ARG A 19 1.37 3.73 -9.82
C ARG A 19 2.24 4.96 -10.06
N ARG A 20 1.95 6.07 -9.39
CA ARG A 20 2.74 7.30 -9.50
C ARG A 20 4.13 7.11 -8.91
N VAL A 21 4.24 6.49 -7.73
CA VAL A 21 5.53 6.27 -7.06
C VAL A 21 6.39 5.29 -7.86
N ALA A 22 5.81 4.22 -8.42
CA ALA A 22 6.51 3.21 -9.22
C ALA A 22 7.22 3.79 -10.47
N ALA A 23 6.86 4.99 -10.93
CA ALA A 23 7.58 5.67 -12.01
C ALA A 23 8.98 6.19 -11.60
N PHE A 24 9.28 6.23 -10.30
CA PHE A 24 10.51 6.82 -9.74
C PHE A 24 11.37 5.84 -8.94
N VAL A 25 10.87 4.63 -8.66
CA VAL A 25 11.54 3.64 -7.80
C VAL A 25 11.46 2.24 -8.42
N ASP A 26 12.40 1.37 -8.04
CA ASP A 26 12.45 -0.01 -8.54
C ASP A 26 11.42 -0.91 -7.85
N GLU A 27 11.02 -0.57 -6.61
CA GLU A 27 10.07 -1.35 -5.82
C GLU A 27 9.20 -0.44 -4.93
N VAL A 28 7.91 -0.76 -4.87
CA VAL A 28 6.96 -0.17 -3.93
C VAL A 28 6.48 -1.24 -2.95
N ILE A 29 6.68 -0.98 -1.66
CA ILE A 29 6.17 -1.80 -0.58
C ILE A 29 5.06 -1.04 0.14
N VAL A 30 3.85 -1.59 0.17
CA VAL A 30 2.75 -1.06 0.98
C VAL A 30 2.68 -1.84 2.28
N VAL A 31 2.66 -1.13 3.40
CA VAL A 31 2.41 -1.70 4.74
C VAL A 31 0.97 -1.39 5.10
N ASP A 32 0.09 -2.38 4.98
CA ASP A 32 -1.32 -2.28 5.36
C ASP A 32 -1.47 -2.54 6.87
N ASP A 33 -1.76 -1.48 7.63
CA ASP A 33 -1.90 -1.52 9.09
C ASP A 33 -3.32 -1.96 9.49
N GLY A 34 -3.71 -3.16 9.06
CA GLY A 34 -4.97 -3.79 9.45
C GLY A 34 -6.22 -3.12 8.87
N SER A 35 -6.18 -2.65 7.62
CA SER A 35 -7.36 -2.07 6.95
C SER A 35 -8.55 -3.03 6.94
N ARG A 36 -9.74 -2.43 7.06
CA ARG A 36 -11.04 -3.12 6.99
C ARG A 36 -11.70 -3.00 5.63
N ASP A 37 -11.12 -2.23 4.73
CA ASP A 37 -11.54 -2.08 3.33
C ASP A 37 -10.58 -2.85 2.38
N ASP A 38 -10.72 -2.60 1.08
CA ASP A 38 -9.94 -3.26 0.03
C ASP A 38 -8.52 -2.69 -0.17
N THR A 39 -7.97 -1.91 0.77
CA THR A 39 -6.66 -1.24 0.63
C THR A 39 -5.56 -2.17 0.14
N ALA A 40 -5.37 -3.31 0.81
CA ALA A 40 -4.35 -4.29 0.43
C ALA A 40 -4.55 -4.83 -0.98
N GLU A 41 -5.80 -5.10 -1.37
CA GLU A 41 -6.11 -5.67 -2.68
C GLU A 41 -5.88 -4.65 -3.80
N VAL A 42 -6.31 -3.41 -3.61
CA VAL A 42 -6.06 -2.30 -4.55
C VAL A 42 -4.56 -2.05 -4.71
N ALA A 43 -3.79 -2.09 -3.61
CA ALA A 43 -2.34 -1.93 -3.65
C ALA A 43 -1.64 -3.05 -4.44
N ARG A 44 -2.01 -4.32 -4.22
CA ARG A 44 -1.46 -5.46 -4.99
C ARG A 44 -1.76 -5.31 -6.48
N ARG A 45 -3.01 -4.99 -6.83
CA ARG A 45 -3.43 -4.78 -8.24
C ARG A 45 -2.70 -3.63 -8.91
N ALA A 46 -2.26 -2.63 -8.13
CA ALA A 46 -1.46 -1.52 -8.63
C ALA A 46 0.03 -1.85 -8.81
N GLY A 47 0.48 -3.04 -8.40
CA GLY A 47 1.86 -3.51 -8.59
C GLY A 47 2.74 -3.41 -7.35
N ALA A 48 2.20 -3.04 -6.18
CA ALA A 48 2.97 -3.02 -4.94
C ALA A 48 3.13 -4.42 -4.33
N ARG A 49 4.27 -4.65 -3.67
CA ARG A 49 4.39 -5.72 -2.68
C ARG A 49 3.68 -5.29 -1.41
N VAL A 50 2.76 -6.10 -0.89
CA VAL A 50 1.94 -5.73 0.28
C VAL A 50 2.30 -6.58 1.49
N LEU A 51 2.69 -5.92 2.58
CA LEU A 51 2.83 -6.50 3.91
C LEU A 51 1.62 -6.07 4.74
N ARG A 52 0.79 -7.02 5.17
CA ARG A 52 -0.44 -6.74 5.91
C ARG A 52 -0.31 -7.17 7.37
N GLN A 53 -0.62 -6.25 8.27
CA GLN A 53 -0.75 -6.53 9.69
C GLN A 53 -2.18 -7.01 10.00
N PRO A 54 -2.34 -7.95 10.95
CA PRO A 54 -3.66 -8.50 11.28
C PRO A 54 -4.56 -7.50 12.01
N VAL A 55 -3.98 -6.53 12.72
CA VAL A 55 -4.70 -5.51 13.48
C VAL A 55 -3.94 -4.21 13.36
N ASN A 56 -4.68 -3.11 13.22
CA ASN A 56 -4.12 -1.76 13.24
C ASN A 56 -3.33 -1.55 14.55
N GLN A 57 -2.04 -1.27 14.44
CA GLN A 57 -1.15 -1.05 15.57
C GLN A 57 -1.14 0.41 16.02
N GLY A 58 -1.68 1.32 15.21
CA GLY A 58 -1.66 2.75 15.47
C GLY A 58 -0.25 3.31 15.27
N TYR A 59 -0.14 4.33 14.44
CA TYR A 59 1.10 5.06 14.21
C TYR A 59 0.83 6.57 14.23
#